data_AF-A0A1E1X9C6-F1
#
_entry.id   AF-A0A1E1X9C6-F1
#
_cell.length_a   1.000
_cell.length_b   1.000
_cell.length_c   1.000
_cell.angle_alpha   90.00
_cell.angle_beta   90.00
_cell.angle_gamma   90.00
#
_symmetry.space_group_name_H-M   'P 1'
#
loop_
_entity.id
_entity.type
_entity.pdbx_description
1 polymer ?
#
loop_
_entity_poly.entity_id
_entity_poly.type
_entity_poly.pdbx_seq_one_letter_code
_entity_poly.pdbx_strand_id
1 'polypeptide(L)'
;LLLASPGSAWELHVSTHHITLPVGSEGGFFIYLDRALNESVWAHASVREGDRVVALPGPSWLPLEAGEYTWVNVSAIGAGHATVTLNTSLAFIRTSEAFVHVKAFNVAWLETLSDVVGWIYFVAWSISFYPQIYLNWKRKCVEGLSFDFVGLNLTGFLAYSFFNLGMFFSPVVQAEYRSLHPTGVIPVELNDIVFGLHAALATFITAVQCFIYEHRNQRVSLAARLLLGVVWAGAAVFGLVTLAAGSHWSSPWLIYLYYFSYCKLVITLTKYMPQAYLNFKRKSTSGWSIGNILLDFTGGTLSFVQMCLIAYNYNDWTSLFGNVVKVGLSFISMAFDVLFIVQHYVLYRHSTMEVLEN
;
A
#
# COMPACT_ATOMS: atom_id res chain seq x y z
N LEU A 1 -23.84 27.47 0.96
CA LEU A 1 -24.79 27.47 2.10
C LEU A 1 -24.93 26.03 2.59
N LEU A 2 -24.03 25.62 3.48
CA LEU A 2 -24.07 24.32 4.15
C LEU A 2 -25.03 24.47 5.33
N LEU A 3 -26.09 23.66 5.31
CA LEU A 3 -27.06 23.55 6.40
C LEU A 3 -26.34 23.04 7.65
N ALA A 4 -26.32 23.86 8.70
CA ALA A 4 -25.90 23.47 10.03
C ALA A 4 -26.80 22.32 10.51
N SER A 5 -26.22 21.15 10.81
CA SER A 5 -26.94 20.08 11.48
C SER A 5 -27.13 20.44 12.96
N PRO A 6 -28.30 20.14 13.56
CA PRO A 6 -28.52 20.37 14.98
C PRO A 6 -27.86 19.25 15.80
N GLY A 7 -26.96 19.64 16.72
CA GLY A 7 -26.41 18.75 17.76
C GLY A 7 -24.98 18.24 17.57
N SER A 8 -24.12 18.90 16.79
CA SER A 8 -22.69 18.54 16.71
C SER A 8 -21.97 18.86 18.03
N ALA A 9 -21.36 17.87 18.66
CA ALA A 9 -20.46 18.07 19.81
C ALA A 9 -19.32 19.03 19.43
N TRP A 10 -18.82 19.80 20.41
CA TRP A 10 -17.65 20.66 20.23
C TRP A 10 -16.43 19.81 19.92
N GLU A 11 -15.62 20.20 18.93
CA GLU A 11 -14.47 19.42 18.47
C GLU A 11 -13.18 20.24 18.56
N LEU A 12 -12.12 19.57 19.05
CA LEU A 12 -10.77 20.10 19.02
C LEU A 12 -10.07 19.67 17.73
N HIS A 13 -9.53 20.63 16.99
CA HIS A 13 -8.82 20.38 15.74
C HIS A 13 -7.33 20.73 15.86
N VAL A 14 -6.54 20.05 15.04
CA VAL A 14 -5.12 20.31 14.82
C VAL A 14 -4.91 20.85 13.41
N SER A 15 -3.96 21.76 13.22
CA SER A 15 -3.65 22.32 11.89
C SER A 15 -3.02 21.31 10.93
N THR A 16 -2.41 20.25 11.48
CA THR A 16 -1.81 19.15 10.72
C THR A 16 -1.82 17.88 11.56
N HIS A 17 -2.05 16.74 10.94
CA HIS A 17 -1.91 15.41 11.55
C HIS A 17 -0.50 14.83 11.40
N HIS A 18 0.38 15.50 10.64
CA HIS A 18 1.72 15.02 10.34
C HIS A 18 2.76 16.13 10.45
N ILE A 19 3.85 15.83 11.16
CA ILE A 19 5.02 16.70 11.26
C ILE A 19 6.26 15.83 11.03
N THR A 20 7.23 16.36 10.30
CA THR A 20 8.53 15.73 10.10
C THR A 20 9.63 16.70 10.50
N LEU A 21 10.50 16.31 11.43
CA LEU A 21 11.53 17.16 12.03
C LEU A 21 12.89 16.46 12.01
N PRO A 22 13.98 17.19 11.73
CA PRO A 22 15.31 16.67 12.05
C PRO A 22 15.49 16.59 13.57
N VAL A 23 16.19 15.55 14.04
CA VAL A 23 16.57 15.42 15.46
C VAL A 23 17.39 16.63 15.90
N GLY A 24 17.04 17.18 17.06
CA GLY A 24 17.63 18.40 17.62
C GLY A 24 16.96 19.70 17.17
N SER A 25 15.93 19.63 16.32
CA SER A 25 15.12 20.79 15.94
C SER A 25 13.81 20.88 16.71
N GLU A 26 13.20 22.06 16.66
CA GLU A 26 11.87 22.33 17.17
C GLU A 26 10.93 22.67 16.03
N GLY A 27 9.67 22.25 16.17
CA GLY A 27 8.57 22.61 15.30
C GLY A 27 7.28 22.58 16.10
N GLY A 28 6.15 22.45 15.44
CA GLY A 28 4.88 22.42 16.15
C GLY A 28 3.69 22.50 15.23
N PHE A 29 2.52 22.65 15.84
CA PHE A 29 1.25 22.75 15.16
C PHE A 29 0.32 23.68 15.93
N PHE A 30 -0.69 24.19 15.25
CA PHE A 30 -1.75 24.94 15.90
C PHE A 30 -2.89 24.04 16.31
N ILE A 31 -3.53 24.38 17.42
CA ILE A 31 -4.78 23.80 17.89
C ILE A 31 -5.85 24.86 17.99
N TYR A 32 -7.09 24.48 17.70
CA TYR A 32 -8.23 25.41 17.71
C TYR A 32 -9.54 24.65 17.92
N LEU A 33 -10.54 25.34 18.46
CA LEU A 33 -11.91 24.85 18.60
C LEU A 33 -12.74 25.22 17.38
N ASP A 34 -13.68 24.37 16.99
CA ASP A 34 -14.58 24.62 15.85
C ASP A 34 -15.43 25.89 16.01
N ARG A 35 -15.74 26.25 17.27
CA ARG A 35 -16.64 27.34 17.64
C ARG A 35 -16.17 28.05 18.91
N ALA A 36 -16.76 29.21 19.18
CA ALA A 36 -16.54 29.99 20.39
C ALA A 36 -17.33 29.45 21.60
N LEU A 37 -16.64 29.12 22.70
CA LEU A 37 -17.27 28.70 23.95
C LEU A 37 -17.27 29.86 24.96
N ASN A 38 -18.34 29.98 25.75
CA ASN A 38 -18.44 31.00 26.82
C ASN A 38 -17.64 30.63 28.08
N GLU A 39 -16.99 29.47 28.10
CA GLU A 39 -16.18 28.97 29.21
C GLU A 39 -14.71 28.90 28.79
N SER A 40 -13.80 29.12 29.75
CA SER A 40 -12.37 28.95 29.52
C SER A 40 -12.01 27.48 29.31
N VAL A 41 -11.61 27.12 28.10
CA VAL A 41 -11.17 25.76 27.75
C VAL A 41 -9.65 25.71 27.78
N TRP A 42 -9.10 24.62 28.32
CA TRP A 42 -7.68 24.36 28.30
C TRP A 42 -7.39 23.07 27.56
N ALA A 43 -6.30 23.04 26.80
CA ALA A 43 -5.78 21.87 26.12
C ALA A 43 -4.51 21.35 26.79
N HIS A 44 -4.34 20.04 26.81
CA HIS A 44 -3.14 19.38 27.28
C HIS A 44 -2.66 18.40 26.21
N ALA A 45 -1.44 18.64 25.70
CA ALA A 45 -0.77 17.73 24.78
C ALA A 45 0.01 16.67 25.57
N SER A 46 -0.14 15.41 25.18
CA SER A 46 0.54 14.27 25.79
C SER A 46 1.11 13.37 24.71
N VAL A 47 2.28 12.78 24.97
CA VAL A 47 2.86 11.78 24.07
C VAL A 47 2.22 10.43 24.42
N ARG A 48 1.55 9.81 23.44
CA ARG A 48 0.92 8.50 23.63
C ARG A 48 1.88 7.36 23.29
N GLU A 49 2.67 7.57 22.25
CA GLU A 49 3.67 6.63 21.75
C GLU A 49 4.91 7.42 21.35
N GLY A 50 6.11 6.90 21.64
CA GLY A 50 7.37 7.53 21.24
C GLY A 50 7.91 8.59 22.21
N ASP A 51 7.75 8.43 23.53
CA ASP A 51 8.24 9.37 24.56
C ASP A 51 9.74 9.70 24.48
N ARG A 52 10.52 8.85 23.81
CA ARG A 52 11.97 9.05 23.57
C ARG A 52 12.29 9.79 22.27
N VAL A 53 11.28 10.08 21.46
CA VAL A 53 11.40 10.69 20.13
C VAL A 53 11.09 12.19 20.21
N VAL A 54 10.07 12.57 20.97
CA VAL A 54 9.61 13.96 21.09
C VAL A 54 9.51 14.41 22.55
N ALA A 55 9.80 15.68 22.78
CA ALA A 55 9.52 16.38 24.02
C ALA A 55 8.48 17.49 23.78
N LEU A 56 7.57 17.65 24.73
CA LEU A 56 6.56 18.70 24.75
C LEU A 56 6.92 19.75 25.82
N PRO A 57 6.49 21.02 25.68
CA PRO A 57 6.77 22.09 26.63
C PRO A 57 6.01 21.89 27.95
N GLY A 58 6.52 21.00 28.81
CA GLY A 58 6.05 20.74 30.16
C GLY A 58 4.59 20.24 30.27
N PRO A 59 4.13 19.90 31.50
CA PRO A 59 2.73 19.56 31.75
C PRO A 59 1.85 20.83 31.82
N SER A 60 1.97 21.69 30.81
CA SER A 60 1.26 22.97 30.74
C SER A 60 -0.11 22.74 30.13
N TRP A 61 -1.15 23.19 30.83
CA TRP A 61 -2.44 23.42 30.19
C TRP A 61 -2.33 24.69 29.34
N LEU A 62 -2.64 24.59 28.06
CA LEU A 62 -2.62 25.70 27.10
C LEU A 62 -4.03 26.30 27.02
N PRO A 63 -4.20 27.62 27.18
CA PRO A 63 -5.51 28.24 27.04
C PRO A 63 -5.95 28.15 25.57
N LEU A 64 -7.22 27.82 25.37
CA LEU A 64 -7.90 27.86 24.08
C LEU A 64 -8.88 29.03 24.10
N GLU A 65 -8.56 30.09 23.36
CA GLU A 65 -9.47 31.20 23.15
C GLU A 65 -10.35 30.95 21.92
N ALA A 66 -11.58 31.46 22.00
CA ALA A 66 -12.59 31.27 20.98
C ALA A 66 -12.17 31.88 19.62
N GLY A 67 -11.96 31.02 18.62
CA GLY A 67 -11.58 31.44 17.27
C GLY A 67 -10.10 31.80 17.11
N GLU A 68 -9.28 31.58 18.14
CA GLU A 68 -7.82 31.74 18.07
C GLU A 68 -7.11 30.39 17.88
N TYR A 69 -5.92 30.47 17.29
CA TYR A 69 -5.04 29.34 17.08
C TYR A 69 -3.94 29.34 18.14
N THR A 70 -3.89 28.31 18.97
CA THR A 70 -2.85 28.17 20.00
C THR A 70 -1.71 27.31 19.46
N TRP A 71 -0.47 27.79 19.54
CA TRP A 71 0.71 27.03 19.09
C TRP A 71 1.16 26.00 20.13
N VAL A 72 1.40 24.77 19.68
CA VAL A 72 1.98 23.69 20.48
C VAL A 72 3.38 23.40 19.96
N ASN A 73 4.40 23.69 20.77
CA ASN A 73 5.80 23.38 20.43
C ASN A 73 6.08 21.89 20.60
N VAL A 74 6.90 21.33 19.72
CA VAL A 74 7.35 19.94 19.74
C VAL A 74 8.85 19.92 19.43
N SER A 75 9.66 19.44 20.36
CA SER A 75 11.11 19.31 20.18
C SER A 75 11.45 17.85 19.84
N ALA A 76 12.14 17.63 18.72
CA ALA A 76 12.58 16.30 18.31
C ALA A 76 13.87 15.92 19.06
N ILE A 77 13.75 15.04 20.07
CA ILE A 77 14.87 14.66 20.95
C ILE A 77 15.56 13.36 20.54
N GLY A 78 14.92 12.54 19.71
CA GLY A 78 15.47 11.29 19.21
C GLY A 78 14.82 10.88 17.90
N ALA A 79 15.51 10.06 17.10
CA ALA A 79 14.96 9.57 15.84
C ALA A 79 13.87 8.52 16.08
N GLY A 80 12.82 8.55 15.27
CA GLY A 80 11.71 7.61 15.35
C GLY A 80 10.37 8.21 15.00
N HIS A 81 9.33 7.53 15.43
CA HIS A 81 7.94 7.92 15.26
C HIS A 81 7.31 8.15 16.63
N ALA A 82 6.54 9.22 16.77
CA ALA A 82 5.74 9.51 17.94
C ALA A 82 4.32 9.91 17.57
N THR A 83 3.38 9.66 18.47
CA THR A 83 2.00 10.12 18.36
C THR A 83 1.69 11.01 19.54
N VAL A 84 1.45 12.30 19.26
CA VAL A 84 1.02 13.29 20.24
C VAL A 84 -0.51 13.35 20.21
N THR A 85 -1.16 13.20 21.35
CA THR A 85 -2.61 13.29 21.51
C THR A 85 -2.98 14.48 22.39
N LEU A 86 -4.08 15.14 22.06
CA LEU A 86 -4.57 16.29 22.82
C LEU A 86 -5.82 15.92 23.61
N ASN A 87 -5.84 16.36 24.86
CA ASN A 87 -7.01 16.29 25.73
C ASN A 87 -7.44 17.71 26.12
N THR A 88 -8.69 17.85 26.53
CA THR A 88 -9.25 19.13 27.00
C THR A 88 -9.67 19.04 28.46
N SER A 89 -9.79 20.19 29.12
CA SER A 89 -10.30 20.29 30.49
C SER A 89 -11.79 19.93 30.61
N LEU A 90 -12.53 20.04 29.49
CA LEU A 90 -13.97 19.79 29.41
C LEU A 90 -14.24 18.50 28.65
N ALA A 91 -14.75 17.49 29.35
CA ALA A 91 -14.97 16.13 28.81
C ALA A 91 -16.02 16.03 27.69
N PHE A 92 -16.88 17.05 27.51
CA PHE A 92 -17.87 17.06 26.43
C PHE A 92 -17.27 17.49 25.08
N ILE A 93 -16.04 18.00 25.06
CA ILE A 93 -15.32 18.34 23.83
C ILE A 93 -14.69 17.06 23.28
N ARG A 94 -14.99 16.75 22.03
CA ARG A 94 -14.48 15.58 21.33
C ARG A 94 -13.05 15.84 20.86
N THR A 95 -12.15 14.92 21.21
CA THR A 95 -10.71 14.98 20.88
C THR A 95 -10.25 13.80 20.03
N SER A 96 -11.17 12.98 19.50
CA SER A 96 -10.84 11.77 18.73
C SER A 96 -9.98 12.03 17.49
N GLU A 97 -10.07 13.22 16.90
CA GLU A 97 -9.28 13.63 15.74
C GLU A 97 -8.12 14.57 16.10
N ALA A 98 -7.93 14.87 17.39
CA ALA A 98 -6.92 15.76 17.90
C ALA A 98 -5.63 14.99 18.23
N PHE A 99 -4.97 14.49 17.19
CA PHE A 99 -3.68 13.82 17.29
C PHE A 99 -2.74 14.23 16.16
N VAL A 100 -1.43 14.16 16.42
CA VAL A 100 -0.38 14.49 15.46
C VAL A 100 0.68 13.40 15.49
N HIS A 101 0.98 12.83 14.33
CA HIS A 101 2.10 11.92 14.15
C HIS A 101 3.36 12.73 13.84
N VAL A 102 4.37 12.58 14.68
CA VAL A 102 5.66 13.25 14.55
C VAL A 102 6.68 12.22 14.10
N LYS A 103 7.34 12.50 12.98
CA LYS A 103 8.47 11.73 12.45
C LYS A 103 9.75 12.50 12.70
N ALA A 104 10.69 11.92 13.43
CA ALA A 104 11.98 12.54 13.70
C ALA A 104 13.10 11.78 12.99
N PHE A 105 13.82 12.43 12.08
CA PHE A 105 14.87 11.81 11.28
C PHE A 105 16.27 12.31 11.67
N ASN A 106 17.29 11.47 11.53
CA ASN A 106 18.66 11.84 11.87
C ASN A 106 19.33 12.73 10.81
N VAL A 107 19.19 12.38 9.53
CA VAL A 107 19.99 12.94 8.44
C VAL A 107 19.11 13.36 7.28
N ALA A 108 19.15 14.65 6.92
CA ALA A 108 18.27 15.22 5.89
C ALA A 108 18.53 14.66 4.48
N TRP A 109 19.79 14.47 4.08
CA TRP A 109 20.08 13.95 2.73
C TRP A 109 19.64 12.50 2.54
N LEU A 110 19.51 11.72 3.63
CA LEU A 110 18.97 10.36 3.58
C LEU A 110 17.46 10.34 3.29
N GLU A 111 16.70 11.35 3.72
CA GLU A 111 15.29 11.52 3.31
C GLU A 111 15.20 11.74 1.80
N THR A 112 15.99 12.69 1.27
CA THR A 112 16.01 12.95 -0.17
C THR A 112 16.47 11.73 -0.97
N LEU A 113 17.49 11.01 -0.50
CA LEU A 113 17.93 9.79 -1.16
C LEU A 113 16.84 8.70 -1.12
N SER A 114 16.18 8.52 0.02
CA SER A 114 15.06 7.60 0.18
C SER A 114 13.95 7.91 -0.83
N ASP A 115 13.55 9.18 -0.95
CA ASP A 115 12.54 9.61 -1.90
C ASP A 115 12.95 9.35 -3.36
N VAL A 116 14.19 9.68 -3.73
CA VAL A 116 14.73 9.43 -5.08
C VAL A 116 14.74 7.95 -5.41
N VAL A 117 15.22 7.09 -4.50
CA VAL A 117 15.20 5.63 -4.66
C VAL A 117 13.75 5.14 -4.81
N GLY A 118 12.84 5.72 -4.02
CA GLY A 118 11.39 5.51 -4.09
C GLY A 118 10.83 5.71 -5.49
N TRP A 119 11.10 6.87 -6.09
CA TRP A 119 10.65 7.19 -7.44
C TRP A 119 11.28 6.29 -8.50
N ILE A 120 12.56 5.93 -8.38
CA ILE A 120 13.22 5.05 -9.35
C ILE A 120 12.55 3.68 -9.37
N TYR A 121 12.31 3.06 -8.21
CA TYR A 121 11.67 1.75 -8.20
C TYR A 121 10.20 1.82 -8.64
N PHE A 122 9.49 2.89 -8.31
CA PHE A 122 8.10 3.08 -8.73
C PHE A 122 8.00 3.12 -10.25
N VAL A 123 8.93 3.84 -10.91
CA VAL A 123 9.04 3.88 -12.36
C VAL A 123 9.44 2.52 -12.93
N ALA A 124 10.41 1.82 -12.32
CA ALA A 124 10.83 0.49 -12.76
C ALA A 124 9.66 -0.51 -12.76
N TRP A 125 8.90 -0.58 -11.67
CA TRP A 125 7.69 -1.41 -11.57
C TRP A 125 6.59 -0.98 -12.54
N SER A 126 6.40 0.32 -12.76
CA SER A 126 5.37 0.79 -13.69
C SER A 126 5.70 0.44 -15.15
N ILE A 127 6.98 0.46 -15.52
CA ILE A 127 7.44 0.16 -16.88
C ILE A 127 7.55 -1.36 -17.12
N SER A 128 7.70 -2.18 -16.08
CA SER A 128 7.94 -3.63 -16.21
C SER A 128 6.86 -4.38 -17.01
N PHE A 129 5.62 -3.87 -17.03
CA PHE A 129 4.51 -4.47 -17.77
C PHE A 129 4.66 -4.38 -19.30
N TYR A 130 5.27 -3.30 -19.81
CA TYR A 130 5.29 -3.00 -21.25
C TYR A 130 6.18 -3.93 -22.08
N PRO A 131 7.36 -4.40 -21.62
CA PRO A 131 8.15 -5.37 -22.35
C PRO A 131 7.38 -6.61 -22.80
N GLN A 132 6.49 -7.18 -21.97
CA GLN A 132 5.69 -8.35 -22.36
C GLN A 132 4.62 -7.99 -23.39
N ILE A 133 3.92 -6.86 -23.19
CA ILE A 133 2.92 -6.34 -24.13
C ILE A 133 3.54 -6.12 -25.52
N TYR A 134 4.72 -5.50 -25.55
CA TYR A 134 5.46 -5.25 -26.78
C TYR A 134 5.93 -6.55 -27.44
N LEU A 135 6.46 -7.50 -26.65
CA LEU A 135 6.91 -8.79 -27.17
C LEU A 135 5.77 -9.56 -27.86
N ASN A 136 4.62 -9.64 -27.20
CA ASN A 136 3.41 -10.27 -27.74
C ASN A 136 2.96 -9.57 -29.03
N TRP A 137 2.92 -8.23 -29.04
CA TRP A 137 2.53 -7.46 -30.22
C TRP A 137 3.49 -7.65 -31.40
N LYS A 138 4.80 -7.67 -31.14
CA LYS A 138 5.84 -7.83 -32.16
C LYS A 138 5.80 -9.23 -32.78
N ARG A 139 5.61 -10.26 -31.96
CA ARG A 139 5.59 -11.66 -32.40
C ARG A 139 4.23 -12.10 -32.95
N LYS A 140 3.15 -11.38 -32.64
CA LYS A 140 1.75 -11.81 -32.90
C LYS A 140 1.46 -13.21 -32.37
N CYS A 141 2.15 -13.60 -31.31
CA CYS A 141 2.13 -14.92 -30.73
C CYS A 141 2.41 -14.81 -29.23
N VAL A 142 1.62 -15.50 -28.41
CA VAL A 142 1.75 -15.54 -26.94
C VAL A 142 2.33 -16.86 -26.45
N GLU A 143 2.86 -17.68 -27.36
CA GLU A 143 3.51 -18.92 -27.01
C GLU A 143 4.72 -18.66 -26.10
N GLY A 144 4.65 -19.11 -24.85
CA GLY A 144 5.69 -18.94 -23.83
C GLY A 144 5.23 -18.16 -22.62
N LEU A 145 4.09 -17.49 -22.73
CA LEU A 145 3.43 -16.78 -21.64
C LEU A 145 2.37 -17.69 -21.01
N SER A 146 2.46 -17.91 -19.69
CA SER A 146 1.50 -18.71 -18.95
C SER A 146 0.19 -17.96 -18.77
N PHE A 147 -0.92 -18.55 -19.24
CA PHE A 147 -2.25 -17.95 -19.12
C PHE A 147 -2.71 -17.93 -17.65
N ASP A 148 -2.23 -18.87 -16.84
CA ASP A 148 -2.42 -18.87 -15.39
C ASP A 148 -1.76 -17.64 -14.76
N PHE A 149 -0.51 -17.35 -15.14
CA PHE A 149 0.21 -16.16 -14.66
C PHE A 149 -0.58 -14.88 -14.99
N VAL A 150 -1.07 -14.77 -16.22
CA VAL A 150 -1.85 -13.59 -16.67
C VAL A 150 -3.16 -13.47 -15.90
N GLY A 151 -3.94 -14.56 -15.78
CA GLY A 151 -5.22 -14.54 -15.08
C GLY A 151 -5.09 -14.26 -13.58
N LEU A 152 -4.08 -14.83 -12.93
CA LEU A 152 -3.77 -14.57 -11.52
C LEU A 152 -3.32 -13.11 -11.32
N ASN A 153 -2.40 -12.59 -12.15
CA ASN A 153 -1.98 -11.19 -12.03
C ASN A 153 -3.14 -10.21 -12.24
N LEU A 154 -3.98 -10.44 -13.26
CA LEU A 154 -5.12 -9.56 -13.54
C LEU A 154 -6.07 -9.51 -12.33
N THR A 155 -6.44 -10.68 -11.79
CA THR A 155 -7.29 -10.77 -10.60
C THR A 155 -6.65 -10.09 -9.40
N GLY A 156 -5.34 -10.29 -9.20
CA GLY A 156 -4.60 -9.62 -8.13
C GLY A 156 -4.62 -8.11 -8.26
N PHE A 157 -4.32 -7.55 -9.43
CA PHE A 157 -4.32 -6.10 -9.63
C PHE A 157 -5.72 -5.49 -9.57
N LEU A 158 -6.76 -6.21 -9.99
CA LEU A 158 -8.15 -5.81 -9.77
C LEU A 158 -8.50 -5.78 -8.27
N ALA A 159 -8.12 -6.82 -7.51
CA ALA A 159 -8.35 -6.87 -6.06
C ALA A 159 -7.61 -5.74 -5.33
N TYR A 160 -6.35 -5.49 -5.68
CA TYR A 160 -5.55 -4.40 -5.15
C TYR A 160 -6.16 -3.03 -5.47
N SER A 161 -6.59 -2.82 -6.72
CA SER A 161 -7.26 -1.59 -7.15
C SER A 161 -8.57 -1.36 -6.41
N PHE A 162 -9.38 -2.42 -6.24
CA PHE A 162 -10.66 -2.34 -5.53
C PHE A 162 -10.47 -1.97 -4.06
N PHE A 163 -9.49 -2.60 -3.38
CA PHE A 163 -9.11 -2.25 -2.02
C PHE A 163 -8.70 -0.77 -1.91
N ASN A 164 -7.76 -0.33 -2.74
CA ASN A 164 -7.23 1.04 -2.66
C ASN A 164 -8.29 2.10 -3.01
N LEU A 165 -9.08 1.88 -4.06
CA LEU A 165 -10.18 2.77 -4.43
C LEU A 165 -11.22 2.87 -3.32
N GLY A 166 -11.61 1.73 -2.74
CA GLY A 166 -12.60 1.69 -1.66
C GLY A 166 -12.11 2.41 -0.40
N MET A 167 -10.88 2.11 0.05
CA MET A 167 -10.27 2.73 1.23
C MET A 167 -10.06 4.25 1.04
N PHE A 168 -9.66 4.68 -0.16
CA PHE A 168 -9.33 6.07 -0.42
C PHE A 168 -10.54 6.96 -0.71
N PHE A 169 -11.54 6.48 -1.45
CA PHE A 169 -12.66 7.32 -1.88
C PHE A 169 -13.94 7.15 -1.05
N SER A 170 -14.14 6.04 -0.33
CA SER A 170 -15.39 5.81 0.41
C SER A 170 -15.34 6.39 1.83
N PRO A 171 -16.12 7.43 2.16
CA PRO A 171 -16.16 7.98 3.52
C PRO A 171 -16.68 6.96 4.54
N VAL A 172 -17.56 6.04 4.11
CA VAL A 172 -18.11 4.97 4.95
C VAL A 172 -17.00 4.03 5.39
N VAL A 173 -16.19 3.54 4.45
CA VAL A 173 -15.05 2.65 4.74
C VAL A 173 -14.02 3.35 5.62
N GLN A 174 -13.73 4.63 5.36
CA GLN A 174 -12.81 5.40 6.20
C GLN A 174 -13.33 5.56 7.63
N ALA A 175 -14.62 5.80 7.81
CA ALA A 175 -15.25 5.87 9.13
C ALA A 175 -15.16 4.52 9.85
N GLU A 176 -15.47 3.42 9.15
CA GLU A 176 -15.32 2.06 9.68
C GLU A 176 -13.86 1.78 10.09
N TYR A 177 -12.88 2.16 9.27
CA TYR A 177 -11.46 1.98 9.55
C TYR A 177 -11.01 2.78 10.79
N ARG A 178 -11.38 4.06 10.88
CA ARG A 178 -11.06 4.92 12.03
C ARG A 178 -11.72 4.45 13.32
N SER A 179 -12.90 3.84 13.24
CA SER A 179 -13.56 3.25 14.42
C SER A 179 -12.75 2.10 15.02
N LEU A 180 -12.09 1.29 14.18
CA LEU A 180 -11.23 0.19 14.60
C LEU A 180 -9.79 0.65 14.92
N HIS A 181 -9.35 1.75 14.31
CA HIS A 181 -8.01 2.31 14.48
C HIS A 181 -8.10 3.81 14.82
N PRO A 182 -8.40 4.18 16.07
CA PRO A 182 -8.70 5.57 16.46
C PRO A 182 -7.57 6.57 16.15
N THR A 183 -6.31 6.12 16.16
CA THR A 183 -5.12 6.89 15.79
C THR A 183 -4.44 6.34 14.54
N GLY A 184 -5.16 5.56 13.74
CA GLY A 184 -4.67 5.00 12.49
C GLY A 184 -4.83 6.00 11.35
N VAL A 185 -3.78 6.15 10.55
CA VAL A 185 -3.84 6.85 9.26
C VAL A 185 -4.44 5.91 8.23
N ILE A 186 -5.26 6.43 7.31
CA ILE A 186 -5.76 5.63 6.18
C ILE A 186 -4.56 5.08 5.39
N PRO A 187 -4.40 3.75 5.26
CA PRO A 187 -3.16 3.14 4.81
C PRO A 187 -3.05 3.06 3.28
N VAL A 188 -3.56 4.07 2.56
CA VAL A 188 -3.60 4.10 1.10
C VAL A 188 -3.26 5.49 0.60
N GLU A 189 -2.30 5.57 -0.31
CA GLU A 189 -1.89 6.81 -0.97
C GLU A 189 -2.34 6.85 -2.43
N LEU A 190 -2.34 8.03 -3.05
CA LEU A 190 -2.78 8.20 -4.43
C LEU A 190 -1.93 7.39 -5.43
N ASN A 191 -0.63 7.25 -5.17
CA ASN A 191 0.27 6.44 -5.99
C ASN A 191 -0.12 4.95 -5.98
N ASP A 192 -0.68 4.42 -4.89
CA ASP A 192 -1.15 3.03 -4.82
C ASP A 192 -2.34 2.79 -5.77
N ILE A 193 -3.23 3.79 -5.88
CA ILE A 193 -4.37 3.76 -6.79
C ILE A 193 -3.91 3.80 -8.24
N VAL A 194 -3.07 4.78 -8.58
CA VAL A 194 -2.55 4.96 -9.94
C VAL A 194 -1.79 3.72 -10.38
N PHE A 195 -0.90 3.19 -9.53
CA PHE A 195 -0.15 1.98 -9.81
C PHE A 195 -1.07 0.76 -9.99
N GLY A 196 -2.02 0.57 -9.07
CA GLY A 196 -2.95 -0.55 -9.13
C GLY A 196 -3.77 -0.58 -10.42
N LEU A 197 -4.35 0.57 -10.79
CA LEU A 197 -5.15 0.72 -12.01
C LEU A 197 -4.31 0.56 -13.28
N HIS A 198 -3.11 1.16 -13.31
CA HIS A 198 -2.17 1.02 -14.41
C HIS A 198 -1.77 -0.45 -14.63
N ALA A 199 -1.39 -1.14 -13.55
CA ALA A 199 -1.02 -2.55 -13.59
C ALA A 199 -2.20 -3.46 -14.01
N ALA A 200 -3.41 -3.17 -13.54
CA ALA A 200 -4.63 -3.87 -13.96
C ALA A 200 -4.90 -3.68 -15.45
N LEU A 201 -4.79 -2.44 -15.96
CA LEU A 201 -4.99 -2.13 -17.38
C LEU A 201 -3.92 -2.78 -18.26
N ALA A 202 -2.65 -2.68 -17.90
CA ALA A 202 -1.54 -3.29 -18.64
C ALA A 202 -1.66 -4.82 -18.69
N THR A 203 -2.06 -5.44 -17.57
CA THR A 203 -2.32 -6.88 -17.53
C THR A 203 -3.57 -7.26 -18.31
N PHE A 204 -4.61 -6.42 -18.31
CA PHE A 204 -5.80 -6.62 -19.12
C PHE A 204 -5.47 -6.58 -20.62
N ILE A 205 -4.63 -5.65 -21.07
CA ILE A 205 -4.13 -5.61 -22.44
C ILE A 205 -3.40 -6.92 -22.78
N THR A 206 -2.55 -7.41 -21.87
CA THR A 206 -1.86 -8.70 -22.03
C THR A 206 -2.85 -9.86 -22.12
N ALA A 207 -3.91 -9.87 -21.30
CA ALA A 207 -4.97 -10.86 -21.36
C ALA A 207 -5.72 -10.83 -22.69
N VAL A 208 -6.05 -9.64 -23.20
CA VAL A 208 -6.65 -9.47 -24.53
C VAL A 208 -5.74 -10.02 -25.63
N GLN A 209 -4.42 -9.78 -25.56
CA GLN A 209 -3.46 -10.37 -26.48
C GLN A 209 -3.47 -11.91 -26.44
N CYS A 210 -3.68 -12.52 -25.28
CA CYS A 210 -3.81 -13.97 -25.14
C CYS A 210 -5.04 -14.55 -25.87
N PHE A 211 -6.10 -13.76 -26.07
CA PHE A 211 -7.28 -14.17 -26.84
C PHE A 211 -7.15 -13.94 -28.34
N ILE A 212 -6.38 -12.93 -28.76
CA ILE A 212 -6.29 -12.52 -30.18
C ILE A 212 -5.14 -13.21 -30.92
N TYR A 213 -3.99 -13.38 -30.27
CA TYR A 213 -2.77 -13.86 -30.93
C TYR A 213 -2.63 -15.38 -30.88
N GLU A 214 -1.78 -15.92 -31.75
CA GLU A 214 -1.50 -17.35 -31.84
C GLU A 214 -1.02 -17.88 -30.49
N HIS A 215 -1.76 -18.86 -29.95
CA HIS A 215 -1.57 -19.37 -28.59
C HIS A 215 -1.36 -20.89 -28.51
N ARG A 216 -1.20 -21.60 -29.65
CA ARG A 216 -0.84 -23.03 -29.73
C ARG A 216 -1.46 -23.92 -28.64
N ASN A 217 -2.79 -23.90 -28.52
CA ASN A 217 -3.57 -24.68 -27.54
C ASN A 217 -3.23 -24.44 -26.05
N GLN A 218 -2.49 -23.38 -25.69
CA GLN A 218 -2.34 -22.96 -24.30
C GLN A 218 -3.70 -22.59 -23.71
N ARG A 219 -3.95 -23.04 -22.48
CA ARG A 219 -5.19 -22.82 -21.74
C ARG A 219 -4.89 -22.54 -20.28
N VAL A 220 -5.84 -21.90 -19.60
CA VAL A 220 -5.78 -21.75 -18.15
C VAL A 220 -5.98 -23.12 -17.49
N SER A 221 -5.05 -23.52 -16.64
CA SER A 221 -5.07 -24.81 -15.94
C SER A 221 -6.31 -24.95 -15.06
N LEU A 222 -6.67 -26.20 -14.74
CA LEU A 222 -7.78 -26.45 -13.82
C LEU A 222 -7.51 -25.84 -12.44
N ALA A 223 -6.28 -25.96 -11.93
CA ALA A 223 -5.91 -25.40 -10.64
C ALA A 223 -6.08 -23.87 -10.61
N ALA A 224 -5.61 -23.16 -11.64
CA ALA A 224 -5.80 -21.72 -11.74
C ALA A 224 -7.29 -21.35 -11.89
N ARG A 225 -8.06 -22.08 -12.70
CA ARG A 225 -9.52 -21.85 -12.82
C ARG A 225 -10.26 -22.06 -11.50
N LEU A 226 -9.90 -23.09 -10.74
CA LEU A 226 -10.50 -23.34 -9.42
C LEU A 226 -10.13 -22.24 -8.42
N LEU A 227 -8.86 -21.83 -8.37
CA LEU A 227 -8.41 -20.73 -7.51
C LEU A 227 -9.13 -19.42 -7.85
N LEU A 228 -9.16 -19.06 -9.14
CA LEU A 228 -9.87 -17.87 -9.62
C LEU A 228 -11.39 -17.98 -9.33
N GLY A 229 -11.98 -19.15 -9.55
CA GLY A 229 -13.38 -19.43 -9.23
C GLY A 229 -13.70 -19.22 -7.76
N VAL A 230 -12.85 -19.71 -6.84
CA VAL A 230 -13.00 -19.51 -5.40
C VAL A 230 -12.87 -18.03 -5.02
N VAL A 231 -11.90 -17.30 -5.60
CA VAL A 231 -11.73 -15.87 -5.36
C VAL A 231 -12.95 -15.06 -5.82
N TRP A 232 -13.46 -15.31 -7.03
CA TRP A 232 -14.60 -14.54 -7.54
C TRP A 232 -15.94 -14.97 -6.95
N ALA A 233 -16.13 -16.25 -6.65
CA ALA A 233 -17.31 -16.73 -5.92
C ALA A 233 -17.31 -16.22 -4.47
N GLY A 234 -16.16 -16.23 -3.81
CA GLY A 234 -16.02 -15.64 -2.47
C GLY A 234 -16.30 -14.14 -2.50
N ALA A 235 -15.78 -13.40 -3.49
CA ALA A 235 -16.11 -11.98 -3.66
C ALA A 235 -17.62 -11.73 -3.82
N ALA A 236 -18.33 -12.60 -4.54
CA ALA A 236 -19.78 -12.51 -4.69
C ALA A 236 -20.50 -12.81 -3.37
N VAL A 237 -20.12 -13.87 -2.66
CA VAL A 237 -20.72 -14.25 -1.36
C VAL A 237 -20.48 -13.16 -0.31
N PHE A 238 -19.24 -12.71 -0.13
CA PHE A 238 -18.93 -11.62 0.80
C PHE A 238 -19.64 -10.33 0.42
N GLY A 239 -19.76 -10.02 -0.88
CA GLY A 239 -20.54 -8.88 -1.35
C GLY A 239 -22.03 -8.97 -0.97
N LEU A 240 -22.65 -10.13 -1.19
CA LEU A 240 -24.04 -10.38 -0.80
C LEU A 240 -24.25 -10.30 0.72
N VAL A 241 -23.33 -10.88 1.51
CA VAL A 241 -23.37 -10.81 2.97
C VAL A 241 -23.22 -9.36 3.45
N THR A 242 -22.29 -8.60 2.86
CA THR A 242 -22.07 -7.17 3.17
C THR A 242 -23.33 -6.36 2.89
N LEU A 243 -23.99 -6.59 1.76
CA LEU A 243 -25.25 -5.93 1.40
C LEU A 243 -26.40 -6.33 2.34
N ALA A 244 -26.50 -7.61 2.69
CA ALA A 244 -27.55 -8.13 3.56
C ALA A 244 -27.37 -7.75 5.04
N ALA A 245 -26.12 -7.57 5.49
CA ALA A 245 -25.80 -7.17 6.86
C ALA A 245 -26.34 -5.76 7.18
N GLY A 246 -26.47 -4.88 6.18
CA GLY A 246 -27.01 -3.53 6.36
C GLY A 246 -26.31 -2.80 7.51
N SER A 247 -27.08 -2.25 8.45
CA SER A 247 -26.58 -1.56 9.65
C SER A 247 -26.33 -2.48 10.85
N HIS A 248 -26.50 -3.80 10.72
CA HIS A 248 -26.34 -4.74 11.84
C HIS A 248 -24.87 -5.04 12.17
N TRP A 249 -23.95 -4.80 11.23
CA TRP A 249 -22.51 -4.98 11.43
C TRP A 249 -21.83 -3.64 11.53
N SER A 250 -20.84 -3.52 12.42
CA SER A 250 -20.13 -2.27 12.64
C SER A 250 -19.16 -1.88 11.51
N SER A 251 -18.65 -2.85 10.73
CA SER A 251 -17.68 -2.58 9.66
C SER A 251 -17.79 -3.51 8.43
N PRO A 252 -18.99 -3.67 7.83
CA PRO A 252 -19.22 -4.63 6.76
C PRO A 252 -18.41 -4.29 5.49
N TRP A 253 -18.29 -3.01 5.12
CA TRP A 253 -17.60 -2.62 3.89
C TRP A 253 -16.08 -2.77 4.00
N LEU A 254 -15.51 -2.45 5.17
CA LEU A 254 -14.09 -2.63 5.43
C LEU A 254 -13.70 -4.12 5.42
N ILE A 255 -14.52 -4.99 6.02
CA ILE A 255 -14.32 -6.45 5.95
C ILE A 255 -14.33 -6.91 4.48
N TYR A 256 -15.23 -6.37 3.66
CA TYR A 256 -15.27 -6.69 2.24
C TYR A 256 -14.01 -6.25 1.50
N LEU A 257 -13.46 -5.08 1.80
CA LEU A 257 -12.18 -4.65 1.22
C LEU A 257 -11.02 -5.53 1.70
N TYR A 258 -10.97 -5.90 2.99
CA TYR A 258 -9.95 -6.80 3.50
C TYR A 258 -9.97 -8.16 2.81
N TYR A 259 -11.14 -8.68 2.42
CA TYR A 259 -11.23 -9.88 1.59
C TYR A 259 -10.39 -9.76 0.30
N PHE A 260 -10.51 -8.64 -0.43
CA PHE A 260 -9.71 -8.41 -1.64
C PHE A 260 -8.21 -8.26 -1.34
N SER A 261 -7.86 -7.61 -0.21
CA SER A 261 -6.48 -7.53 0.25
C SER A 261 -5.88 -8.94 0.48
N TYR A 262 -6.59 -9.83 1.19
CA TYR A 262 -6.15 -11.21 1.38
C TYR A 262 -6.07 -12.02 0.08
N CYS A 263 -7.04 -11.85 -0.83
CA CYS A 263 -6.99 -12.47 -2.16
C CYS A 263 -5.74 -12.03 -2.94
N LYS A 264 -5.40 -10.73 -2.91
CA LYS A 264 -4.17 -10.21 -3.51
C LYS A 264 -2.92 -10.85 -2.89
N LEU A 265 -2.89 -11.06 -1.57
CA LEU A 265 -1.77 -11.73 -0.91
C LEU A 265 -1.59 -13.17 -1.41
N VAL A 266 -2.67 -13.96 -1.44
CA VAL A 266 -2.64 -15.36 -1.94
C VAL A 266 -2.20 -15.43 -3.39
N ILE A 267 -2.70 -14.52 -4.23
CA ILE A 267 -2.30 -14.43 -5.64
C ILE A 267 -0.82 -14.08 -5.76
N THR A 268 -0.31 -13.16 -4.94
CA THR A 268 1.10 -12.74 -4.99
C THR A 268 2.05 -13.90 -4.68
N LEU A 269 1.67 -14.78 -3.75
CA LEU A 269 2.42 -16.00 -3.42
C LEU A 269 2.43 -17.06 -4.52
N THR A 270 1.35 -17.13 -5.31
CA THR A 270 1.12 -18.26 -6.23
C THR A 270 1.35 -17.92 -7.69
N LYS A 271 1.21 -16.64 -8.08
CA LYS A 271 1.17 -16.20 -9.48
C LYS A 271 2.39 -16.58 -10.31
N TYR A 272 3.58 -16.64 -9.71
CA TYR A 272 4.82 -16.92 -10.42
C TYR A 272 5.03 -18.42 -10.71
N MET A 273 4.42 -19.32 -9.92
CA MET A 273 4.61 -20.76 -10.04
C MET A 273 4.26 -21.33 -11.43
N PRO A 274 3.11 -20.96 -12.05
CA PRO A 274 2.74 -21.50 -13.36
C PRO A 274 3.72 -21.12 -14.47
N GLN A 275 4.28 -19.90 -14.44
CA GLN A 275 5.27 -19.47 -15.42
C GLN A 275 6.60 -20.19 -15.21
N ALA A 276 7.04 -20.33 -13.96
CA ALA A 276 8.28 -21.05 -13.62
C ALA A 276 8.20 -22.51 -14.09
N TYR A 277 7.06 -23.15 -13.87
CA TYR A 277 6.79 -24.51 -14.33
C TYR A 277 6.72 -24.60 -15.85
N LEU A 278 6.07 -23.65 -16.53
CA LEU A 278 5.97 -23.62 -17.99
C LEU A 278 7.37 -23.52 -18.64
N ASN A 279 8.22 -22.63 -18.15
CA ASN A 279 9.61 -22.51 -18.59
C ASN A 279 10.37 -23.82 -18.38
N PHE A 280 10.21 -24.45 -17.22
CA PHE A 280 10.83 -25.73 -16.91
C PHE A 280 10.35 -26.88 -17.82
N LYS A 281 9.05 -26.93 -18.13
CA LYS A 281 8.46 -27.96 -18.99
C LYS A 281 8.92 -27.81 -20.43
N ARG A 282 8.97 -26.58 -20.92
CA ARG A 282 9.40 -26.25 -22.29
C ARG A 282 10.91 -26.29 -22.47
N LYS A 283 11.67 -26.24 -21.38
CA LYS A 283 13.13 -26.00 -21.39
C LYS A 283 13.50 -24.75 -22.20
N SER A 284 12.63 -23.75 -22.18
CA SER A 284 12.76 -22.52 -22.94
C SER A 284 12.01 -21.38 -22.27
N THR A 285 12.57 -20.18 -22.37
CA THR A 285 11.94 -18.92 -21.97
C THR A 285 11.50 -18.07 -23.16
N SER A 286 11.55 -18.61 -24.39
CA SER A 286 11.06 -17.90 -25.57
C SER A 286 9.56 -17.58 -25.43
N GLY A 287 9.22 -16.30 -25.50
CA GLY A 287 7.84 -15.78 -25.36
C GLY A 287 7.56 -15.16 -24.00
N TRP A 288 8.50 -15.32 -23.07
CA TRP A 288 8.50 -14.67 -21.77
C TRP A 288 9.51 -13.52 -21.77
N SER A 289 9.05 -12.30 -21.51
CA SER A 289 9.90 -11.13 -21.51
C SER A 289 10.74 -11.08 -20.24
N ILE A 290 12.04 -11.33 -20.37
CA ILE A 290 12.99 -11.19 -19.26
C ILE A 290 13.11 -9.73 -18.79
N GLY A 291 12.85 -8.77 -19.67
CA GLY A 291 12.87 -7.34 -19.32
C GLY A 291 11.85 -6.96 -18.25
N ASN A 292 10.68 -7.62 -18.25
CA ASN A 292 9.68 -7.46 -17.19
C ASN A 292 10.29 -7.87 -15.83
N ILE A 293 10.90 -9.06 -15.77
CA ILE A 293 11.48 -9.62 -14.54
C ILE A 293 12.67 -8.80 -14.04
N LEU A 294 13.55 -8.33 -14.93
CA LEU A 294 14.69 -7.51 -14.53
C LEU A 294 14.24 -6.19 -13.90
N LEU A 295 13.19 -5.57 -14.45
CA LEU A 295 12.61 -4.35 -13.90
C LEU A 295 11.86 -4.63 -12.59
N ASP A 296 11.15 -5.75 -12.46
CA ASP A 296 10.50 -6.18 -11.22
C ASP A 296 11.52 -6.41 -10.09
N PHE A 297 12.60 -7.15 -10.38
CA PHE A 297 13.69 -7.40 -9.44
C PHE A 297 14.43 -6.12 -9.03
N THR A 298 14.68 -5.23 -10.00
CA THR A 298 15.29 -3.92 -9.74
C THR A 298 14.39 -3.10 -8.82
N GLY A 299 13.09 -3.08 -9.11
CA GLY A 299 12.10 -2.40 -8.29
C GLY A 299 12.06 -2.95 -6.85
N GLY A 300 11.99 -4.28 -6.71
CA GLY A 300 12.00 -4.95 -5.40
C GLY A 300 13.27 -4.69 -4.59
N THR A 301 14.43 -4.76 -5.25
CA THR A 301 15.73 -4.50 -4.60
C THR A 301 15.83 -3.06 -4.10
N LEU A 302 15.50 -2.09 -4.95
CA LEU A 302 15.53 -0.67 -4.60
C LEU A 302 14.49 -0.33 -3.52
N SER A 303 13.31 -0.96 -3.56
CA SER A 303 12.30 -0.81 -2.51
C SER A 303 12.81 -1.30 -1.16
N PHE A 304 13.48 -2.46 -1.13
CA PHE A 304 14.11 -2.95 0.09
C PHE A 304 15.22 -2.02 0.59
N VAL A 305 16.06 -1.50 -0.31
CA VAL A 305 17.09 -0.50 0.04
C VAL A 305 16.45 0.75 0.64
N GLN A 306 15.39 1.30 0.03
CA GLN A 306 14.68 2.45 0.61
C GLN A 306 14.19 2.14 2.02
N MET A 307 13.57 0.98 2.23
CA MET A 307 13.10 0.59 3.57
C MET A 307 14.24 0.48 4.59
N CYS A 308 15.43 0.00 4.20
CA CYS A 308 16.60 0.00 5.06
C CYS A 308 17.12 1.42 5.36
N LEU A 309 17.11 2.33 4.37
CA LEU A 309 17.48 3.74 4.57
C LEU A 309 16.55 4.42 5.56
N ILE A 310 15.22 4.22 5.42
CA ILE A 310 14.22 4.76 6.35
C ILE A 310 14.42 4.16 7.75
N ALA A 311 14.53 2.83 7.87
CA ALA A 311 14.73 2.18 9.17
C ALA A 311 15.99 2.68 9.88
N TYR A 312 17.08 2.91 9.14
CA TYR A 312 18.29 3.51 9.67
C TYR A 312 18.09 4.97 10.07
N ASN A 313 17.48 5.80 9.20
CA ASN A 313 17.36 7.24 9.44
C ASN A 313 16.43 7.58 10.61
N TYR A 314 15.39 6.75 10.82
CA TYR A 314 14.43 6.88 11.91
C TYR A 314 14.75 5.96 13.10
N ASN A 315 15.85 5.20 13.07
CA ASN A 315 16.19 4.18 14.08
C ASN A 315 15.03 3.22 14.40
N ASP A 316 14.27 2.84 13.38
CA ASP A 316 13.04 2.04 13.49
C ASP A 316 13.14 0.74 12.68
N TRP A 317 14.08 -0.10 13.09
CA TRP A 317 14.24 -1.46 12.56
C TRP A 317 13.07 -2.37 12.93
N THR A 318 12.38 -2.05 14.03
CA THR A 318 11.17 -2.74 14.49
C THR A 318 10.03 -2.62 13.50
N SER A 319 9.82 -1.47 12.87
CA SER A 319 8.81 -1.33 11.81
C SER A 319 9.17 -2.10 10.54
N LEU A 320 10.45 -2.19 10.20
CA LEU A 320 10.93 -2.99 9.07
C LEU A 320 10.65 -4.49 9.28
N PHE A 321 11.14 -5.06 10.38
CA PHE A 321 11.07 -6.51 10.64
C PHE A 321 9.81 -6.95 11.39
N GLY A 322 9.07 -6.03 12.03
CA GLY A 322 7.83 -6.31 12.75
C GLY A 322 6.71 -6.75 11.82
N ASN A 323 6.74 -6.34 10.54
CA ASN A 323 5.85 -6.85 9.51
C ASN A 323 6.53 -7.97 8.69
N VAL A 324 6.81 -9.09 9.37
CA VAL A 324 7.46 -10.28 8.79
C VAL A 324 6.74 -10.76 7.53
N VAL A 325 5.40 -10.65 7.49
CA VAL A 325 4.61 -11.06 6.33
C VAL A 325 4.92 -10.19 5.12
N LYS A 326 4.93 -8.86 5.25
CA LYS A 326 5.25 -7.94 4.14
C LYS A 326 6.67 -8.16 3.63
N VAL A 327 7.64 -8.26 4.54
CA VAL A 327 9.04 -8.52 4.19
C VAL A 327 9.20 -9.88 3.51
N GLY A 328 8.63 -10.94 4.09
CA GLY A 328 8.66 -12.29 3.52
C GLY A 328 8.06 -12.37 2.11
N LEU A 329 6.94 -11.68 1.88
CA LEU A 329 6.31 -11.59 0.56
C LEU A 329 7.21 -10.93 -0.48
N SER A 330 7.90 -9.85 -0.10
CA SER A 330 8.85 -9.18 -0.99
C SER A 330 10.02 -10.10 -1.37
N PHE A 331 10.56 -10.85 -0.42
CA PHE A 331 11.63 -11.82 -0.67
C PHE A 331 11.20 -12.98 -1.54
N ILE A 332 9.99 -13.52 -1.35
CA ILE A 332 9.44 -14.58 -2.21
C ILE A 332 9.33 -14.09 -3.66
N SER A 333 8.85 -12.86 -3.88
CA SER A 333 8.79 -12.27 -5.22
C SER A 333 10.17 -12.18 -5.86
N MET A 334 11.14 -11.58 -5.15
CA MET A 334 12.53 -11.47 -5.64
C MET A 334 13.19 -12.84 -5.87
N ALA A 335 12.85 -13.86 -5.08
CA ALA A 335 13.36 -15.22 -5.28
C ALA A 335 12.83 -15.84 -6.58
N PHE A 336 11.55 -15.62 -6.93
CA PHE A 336 11.02 -16.02 -8.23
C PHE A 336 11.68 -15.26 -9.37
N ASP A 337 11.98 -13.97 -9.20
CA ASP A 337 12.70 -13.20 -10.22
C ASP A 337 14.10 -13.77 -10.48
N VAL A 338 14.85 -14.06 -9.42
CA VAL A 338 16.15 -14.75 -9.54
C VAL A 338 15.99 -16.09 -10.24
N LEU A 339 14.95 -16.87 -9.92
CA LEU A 339 14.67 -18.13 -10.60
C LEU A 339 14.42 -17.93 -12.10
N PHE A 340 13.67 -16.91 -12.51
CA PHE A 340 13.45 -16.60 -13.92
C PHE A 340 14.73 -16.12 -14.62
N ILE A 341 15.55 -15.31 -13.95
CA ILE A 341 16.86 -14.87 -14.44
C ILE A 341 17.77 -16.08 -14.69
N VAL A 342 17.81 -17.03 -13.74
CA VAL A 342 18.57 -18.29 -13.89
C VAL A 342 18.01 -19.15 -15.02
N GLN A 343 16.68 -19.30 -15.12
CA GLN A 343 16.05 -20.02 -16.23
C GLN A 343 16.42 -19.41 -17.58
N HIS A 344 16.45 -18.08 -17.70
CA HIS A 344 16.70 -17.39 -18.96
C HIS A 344 18.18 -17.37 -19.36
N TYR A 345 19.07 -16.93 -18.47
CA TYR A 345 20.48 -16.69 -18.82
C TYR A 345 21.40 -17.89 -18.59
N VAL A 346 21.01 -18.85 -17.74
CA VAL A 346 21.84 -20.00 -17.39
C VAL A 346 21.28 -21.27 -17.99
N LEU A 347 20.07 -21.68 -17.60
CA LEU A 347 19.54 -23.01 -17.94
C LEU A 347 19.08 -23.12 -19.40
N TYR A 348 18.42 -22.09 -19.93
CA TYR A 348 17.77 -22.13 -21.25
C TYR A 348 18.31 -21.08 -22.23
N ARG A 349 19.56 -20.63 -22.03
CA ARG A 349 20.23 -19.61 -22.86
C ARG A 349 20.24 -19.94 -24.36
N HIS A 350 20.35 -21.22 -24.71
CA HIS A 350 20.52 -21.68 -26.09
C HIS A 350 19.24 -22.24 -26.71
N SER A 351 18.10 -22.15 -26.03
CA SER A 351 16.81 -22.60 -26.57
C SER A 351 16.24 -21.57 -27.54
N THR A 352 16.89 -21.39 -28.69
CA THR A 352 16.30 -20.65 -29.82
C THR A 352 15.29 -21.58 -30.50
N MET A 353 14.21 -21.01 -31.07
CA MET A 353 13.10 -21.73 -31.70
C MET A 353 13.56 -22.61 -32.86
N GLU A 354 14.08 -23.81 -32.59
CA GLU A 354 14.51 -24.75 -33.63
C GLU A 354 14.11 -26.22 -33.36
N VAL A 355 13.30 -26.51 -32.33
CA VAL A 355 12.97 -27.92 -31.99
C VAL A 355 11.49 -28.12 -31.61
N LEU A 356 10.55 -27.56 -32.36
CA LEU A 356 9.14 -28.01 -32.33
C LEU A 356 8.53 -28.10 -33.74
N GLU A 357 9.37 -28.41 -34.73
CA GLU A 357 8.95 -29.09 -35.95
C GLU A 357 9.33 -30.56 -35.77
N ASN A 358 8.46 -31.33 -35.11
CA ASN A 358 8.33 -32.79 -35.23
C ASN A 358 7.05 -33.24 -34.52
#